data_AF-A0A7M4ED44-F1
#
_entry.id   AF-A0A7M4ED44-F1
#
_cell.length_a   1.000
_cell.length_b   1.000
_cell.length_c   1.000
_cell.angle_alpha   90.00
_cell.angle_beta   90.00
_cell.angle_gamma   90.00
#
_symmetry.space_group_name_H-M   'P 1'
#
loop_
_entity.id
_entity.type
_entity.pdbx_description
1 polymer ?
#
loop_
_entity_poly.entity_id
_entity_poly.type
_entity_poly.pdbx_seq_one_letter_code
_entity_poly.pdbx_strand_id
1 'polypeptide(L)'
;MQGFLLLAFSLVTTAHAEFCRPDAQNAFKVRLSLKTALGDNAYAWDASEEYLFKAMVAFAMRRYSSQKTTQISNVLLCNVTDRVSFWFVVTDSSKNATTVPRGEVEAAIRMTRNRINNAFLLNDRTMQFLKISSTLSPPTEPSVPIWLVVFGVVFCLIVAGIIFLIVSGIQQRKKNNKEPAETENLEEKCEATVTIENGMPCDMLNLKTGQINGGYAADDERFTPL
;
A
#
# COMPACT_ATOMS: atom_id res chain seq x y z
N MET A 1 -29.58 -65.56 -0.76
CA MET A 1 -28.61 -64.85 0.11
C MET A 1 -28.27 -63.49 -0.51
N GLN A 2 -29.19 -62.52 -0.46
CA GLN A 2 -29.04 -61.26 -1.21
C GLN A 2 -29.73 -60.08 -0.50
N GLY A 3 -29.92 -60.18 0.82
CA GLY A 3 -30.62 -59.18 1.63
C GLY A 3 -29.79 -58.55 2.76
N PHE A 4 -28.56 -59.05 2.99
CA PHE A 4 -27.73 -58.61 4.12
C PHE A 4 -26.70 -57.53 3.77
N LEU A 5 -26.49 -57.22 2.48
CA LEU A 5 -25.46 -56.28 2.05
C LEU A 5 -25.92 -54.80 2.02
N LEU A 6 -27.22 -54.54 2.22
CA LEU A 6 -27.80 -53.18 2.10
C LEU A 6 -27.88 -52.41 3.44
N LEU A 7 -27.61 -53.05 4.57
CA LEU A 7 -27.70 -52.40 5.89
C LEU A 7 -26.41 -51.67 6.33
N ALA A 8 -25.26 -51.99 5.73
CA ALA A 8 -23.99 -51.37 6.10
C ALA A 8 -23.77 -49.97 5.47
N PHE A 9 -24.41 -49.68 4.32
CA PHE A 9 -24.26 -48.39 3.64
C PHE A 9 -25.10 -47.26 4.25
N SER A 10 -26.08 -47.58 5.09
CA SER A 10 -26.99 -46.59 5.70
C SER A 10 -26.44 -45.94 6.97
N LEU A 11 -25.36 -46.48 7.56
CA LEU A 11 -24.75 -45.96 8.79
C LEU A 11 -23.75 -44.83 8.55
N VAL A 12 -23.19 -44.72 7.34
CA VAL A 12 -22.21 -43.66 7.02
C VAL A 12 -22.92 -42.31 6.84
N THR A 13 -24.14 -42.30 6.32
CA THR A 13 -24.93 -41.07 6.10
C THR A 13 -25.47 -40.47 7.39
N THR A 14 -25.73 -41.27 8.43
CA THR A 14 -26.27 -40.77 9.70
C THR A 14 -25.20 -40.06 10.56
N ALA A 15 -23.95 -40.53 10.55
CA ALA A 15 -22.86 -39.88 11.27
C ALA A 15 -22.56 -38.47 10.70
N HIS A 16 -22.61 -38.30 9.37
CA HIS A 16 -22.44 -37.00 8.73
C HIS A 16 -23.58 -36.02 9.08
N ALA A 17 -24.81 -36.52 9.22
CA ALA A 17 -25.98 -35.71 9.51
C ALA A 17 -26.01 -35.15 10.95
N GLU A 18 -25.34 -35.81 11.90
CA GLU A 18 -25.34 -35.36 13.30
C GLU A 18 -24.36 -34.19 13.55
N PHE A 19 -23.19 -34.19 12.90
CA PHE A 19 -22.24 -33.09 12.97
C PHE A 19 -22.64 -31.88 12.13
N CYS A 20 -23.43 -32.08 11.08
CA CYS A 20 -23.86 -31.05 10.12
C CYS A 20 -25.17 -30.34 10.49
N ARG A 21 -25.39 -30.03 11.78
CA ARG A 21 -26.50 -29.13 12.15
C ARG A 21 -26.10 -27.67 11.86
N PRO A 22 -26.95 -26.88 11.18
CA PRO A 22 -26.72 -25.45 11.05
C PRO A 22 -26.58 -24.84 12.46
N ASP A 23 -25.58 -23.97 12.64
CA ASP A 23 -25.25 -23.35 13.93
C ASP A 23 -24.78 -24.32 15.05
N ALA A 24 -24.32 -25.53 14.73
CA ALA A 24 -23.64 -26.37 15.71
C ALA A 24 -22.46 -25.64 16.39
N GLN A 25 -22.17 -25.97 17.65
CA GLN A 25 -21.23 -25.23 18.50
C GLN A 25 -19.83 -25.06 17.88
N ASN A 26 -19.37 -26.06 17.13
CA ASN A 26 -18.06 -26.11 16.48
C ASN A 26 -18.15 -25.95 14.94
N ALA A 27 -19.29 -25.51 14.41
CA ALA A 27 -19.46 -25.23 12.99
C ALA A 27 -19.14 -23.78 12.65
N PHE A 28 -18.49 -23.58 11.51
CA PHE A 28 -18.11 -22.28 10.99
C PHE A 28 -18.83 -21.99 9.69
N LYS A 29 -19.46 -20.82 9.60
CA LYS A 29 -20.10 -20.35 8.38
C LYS A 29 -19.11 -19.58 7.53
N VAL A 30 -18.99 -19.99 6.28
CA VAL A 30 -18.20 -19.33 5.24
C VAL A 30 -19.14 -18.69 4.24
N ARG A 31 -18.81 -17.47 3.83
CA ARG A 31 -19.49 -16.74 2.77
C ARG A 31 -18.46 -16.36 1.72
N LEU A 32 -18.70 -16.77 0.47
CA LEU A 32 -17.87 -16.41 -0.67
C LEU A 32 -18.60 -15.41 -1.56
N SER A 33 -17.88 -14.41 -2.04
CA SER A 33 -18.36 -13.38 -2.96
C SER A 33 -17.52 -13.42 -4.24
N LEU A 34 -17.66 -14.51 -5.00
CA LEU A 34 -16.88 -14.80 -6.21
C LEU A 34 -17.03 -13.72 -7.27
N LYS A 35 -18.28 -13.36 -7.62
CA LYS A 35 -18.56 -12.32 -8.63
C LYS A 35 -18.03 -10.95 -8.23
N THR A 36 -18.05 -10.62 -6.93
CA THR A 36 -17.47 -9.37 -6.43
C THR A 36 -15.95 -9.35 -6.52
N ALA A 37 -15.29 -10.50 -6.35
CA ALA A 37 -13.83 -10.60 -6.38
C ALA A 37 -13.26 -10.67 -7.81
N LEU A 38 -13.89 -11.46 -8.67
CA LEU A 38 -13.34 -11.89 -9.96
C LEU A 38 -14.09 -11.30 -11.16
N GLY A 39 -15.22 -10.61 -10.94
CA GLY A 39 -16.03 -10.03 -12.00
C GLY A 39 -16.55 -11.09 -12.95
N ASP A 40 -16.27 -10.90 -14.24
CA ASP A 40 -16.68 -11.81 -15.32
C ASP A 40 -15.82 -13.08 -15.40
N ASN A 41 -14.66 -13.10 -14.75
CA ASN A 41 -13.77 -14.27 -14.66
C ASN A 41 -14.08 -15.16 -13.44
N ALA A 42 -15.26 -14.99 -12.83
CA ALA A 42 -15.65 -15.79 -11.67
C ALA A 42 -15.87 -17.26 -12.07
N TYR A 43 -15.13 -18.16 -11.43
CA TYR A 43 -15.34 -19.60 -11.58
C TYR A 43 -16.62 -20.06 -10.88
N ALA A 44 -17.16 -21.20 -11.33
CA ALA A 44 -18.28 -21.86 -10.68
C ALA A 44 -17.79 -22.61 -9.44
N TRP A 45 -18.55 -22.52 -8.34
CA TRP A 45 -18.27 -23.31 -7.15
C TRP A 45 -18.78 -24.74 -7.34
N ASP A 46 -17.90 -25.64 -7.76
CA ASP A 46 -18.20 -27.03 -8.07
C ASP A 46 -17.58 -28.00 -7.03
N ALA A 47 -17.73 -29.31 -7.27
CA ALA A 47 -17.16 -30.33 -6.40
C ALA A 47 -15.62 -30.28 -6.31
N SER A 48 -14.95 -29.75 -7.34
CA SER A 48 -13.50 -29.58 -7.39
C SER A 48 -13.06 -28.47 -6.43
N GLU A 49 -13.76 -27.34 -6.46
CA GLU A 49 -13.54 -26.22 -5.54
C GLU A 49 -13.87 -26.59 -4.09
N GLU A 50 -14.93 -27.36 -3.87
CA GLU A 50 -15.24 -27.91 -2.55
C GLU A 50 -14.13 -28.84 -2.04
N TYR A 51 -13.59 -29.69 -2.91
CA TYR A 51 -12.47 -30.57 -2.56
C TYR A 51 -11.21 -29.76 -2.23
N LEU A 52 -10.89 -28.75 -3.04
CA LEU A 52 -9.78 -27.84 -2.80
C LEU A 52 -9.94 -27.14 -1.45
N PHE A 53 -11.16 -26.70 -1.13
CA PHE A 53 -11.45 -26.04 0.15
C PHE A 53 -11.23 -26.99 1.32
N LYS A 54 -11.75 -28.22 1.25
CA LYS A 54 -11.50 -29.26 2.26
C LYS A 54 -10.01 -29.52 2.43
N ALA A 55 -9.25 -29.57 1.32
CA ALA A 55 -7.80 -29.76 1.35
C ALA A 55 -7.07 -28.60 2.03
N MET A 56 -7.48 -27.36 1.75
CA MET A 56 -6.89 -26.16 2.36
C MET A 56 -7.18 -26.07 3.87
N VAL A 57 -8.38 -26.43 4.29
CA VAL A 57 -8.72 -26.53 5.72
C VAL A 57 -7.93 -27.65 6.40
N ALA A 58 -7.84 -28.83 5.80
CA ALA A 58 -7.03 -29.92 6.33
C ALA A 58 -5.55 -29.53 6.44
N PHE A 59 -5.03 -28.82 5.44
CA PHE A 59 -3.68 -28.24 5.47
C PHE A 59 -3.49 -27.25 6.62
N ALA A 60 -4.45 -26.35 6.84
CA ALA A 60 -4.43 -25.38 7.94
C ALA A 60 -4.33 -26.08 9.29
N MET A 61 -5.16 -27.10 9.50
CA MET A 61 -5.18 -27.89 10.73
C MET A 61 -3.86 -28.62 10.97
N ARG A 62 -3.29 -29.25 9.94
CA ARG A 62 -1.97 -29.90 10.02
C ARG A 62 -0.86 -28.91 10.36
N ARG A 63 -0.90 -27.71 9.78
CA ARG A 63 0.13 -26.69 9.96
C ARG A 63 0.12 -26.11 11.37
N TYR A 64 -1.06 -25.97 11.97
CA TYR A 64 -1.26 -25.40 13.30
C TYR A 64 -0.95 -26.40 14.41
N SER A 65 -1.56 -27.58 14.36
CA SER A 65 -1.47 -28.57 15.44
C SER A 65 -0.17 -29.38 15.42
N SER A 66 0.64 -29.26 14.36
CA SER A 66 1.78 -30.17 14.05
C SER A 66 1.40 -31.66 14.04
N GLN A 67 0.10 -31.97 14.14
CA GLN A 67 -0.48 -33.30 14.04
C GLN A 67 -0.57 -33.66 12.55
N LYS A 68 0.15 -34.72 12.18
CA LYS A 68 0.34 -35.14 10.77
C LYS A 68 -0.91 -35.78 10.13
N THR A 69 -2.01 -35.93 10.85
CA THR A 69 -3.06 -36.92 10.53
C THR A 69 -4.42 -36.35 10.14
N THR A 70 -4.66 -35.03 10.15
CA THR A 70 -5.95 -34.49 9.69
C THR A 70 -6.14 -34.82 8.21
N GLN A 71 -7.05 -35.72 7.88
CA GLN A 71 -7.35 -36.07 6.49
C GLN A 71 -8.39 -35.12 5.90
N ILE A 72 -8.46 -35.08 4.57
CA ILE A 72 -9.45 -34.26 3.85
C ILE A 72 -10.88 -34.72 4.17
N SER A 73 -11.07 -36.04 4.37
CA SER A 73 -12.33 -36.65 4.79
C SER A 73 -12.84 -36.17 6.15
N ASN A 74 -11.96 -35.62 6.99
CA ASN A 74 -12.33 -35.10 8.30
C ASN A 74 -12.93 -33.68 8.22
N VAL A 75 -12.89 -33.05 7.03
CA VAL A 75 -13.52 -31.75 6.80
C VAL A 75 -14.86 -31.96 6.12
N LEU A 76 -15.92 -31.72 6.87
CA LEU A 76 -17.29 -31.86 6.42
C LEU A 76 -17.82 -30.51 5.98
N LEU A 77 -18.43 -30.45 4.79
CA LEU A 77 -19.17 -29.29 4.29
C LEU A 77 -20.66 -29.60 4.39
N CYS A 78 -21.43 -28.63 4.88
CA CYS A 78 -22.84 -28.77 5.16
C CYS A 78 -23.61 -27.57 4.60
N ASN A 79 -24.81 -27.79 4.08
CA ASN A 79 -25.74 -26.75 3.62
C ASN A 79 -25.09 -25.75 2.64
N VAL A 80 -24.53 -26.29 1.54
CA VAL A 80 -24.00 -25.49 0.43
C VAL A 80 -25.17 -24.85 -0.32
N THR A 81 -25.09 -23.55 -0.54
CA THR A 81 -26.13 -22.73 -1.18
C THR A 81 -25.62 -22.17 -2.51
N ASP A 82 -26.54 -21.81 -3.42
CA ASP A 82 -26.20 -21.26 -4.74
C ASP A 82 -25.42 -19.95 -4.70
N ARG A 83 -25.65 -19.12 -3.67
CA ARG A 83 -24.86 -17.89 -3.40
C ARG A 83 -23.49 -18.19 -2.76
N VAL A 84 -23.09 -19.46 -2.74
CA VAL A 84 -21.85 -19.99 -2.18
C VAL A 84 -21.66 -19.56 -0.73
N SER A 85 -22.60 -20.00 0.10
CA SER A 85 -22.44 -20.04 1.55
C SER A 85 -22.64 -21.44 2.06
N PHE A 86 -21.77 -21.86 2.98
CA PHE A 86 -21.82 -23.19 3.56
C PHE A 86 -21.27 -23.17 4.98
N TRP A 87 -21.60 -24.22 5.71
CA TRP A 87 -21.02 -24.52 7.00
C TRP A 87 -19.93 -25.55 6.82
N PHE A 88 -18.85 -25.44 7.57
CA PHE A 88 -17.87 -26.52 7.68
C PHE A 88 -17.58 -26.89 9.12
N VAL A 89 -17.25 -28.16 9.31
CA VAL A 89 -16.90 -28.77 10.59
C VAL A 89 -15.66 -29.61 10.38
N VAL A 90 -14.74 -29.56 11.36
CA VAL A 90 -13.53 -30.37 11.36
C VAL A 90 -13.67 -31.44 12.44
N THR A 91 -13.55 -32.71 12.06
CA THR A 91 -13.55 -33.85 12.97
C THR A 91 -12.13 -34.38 13.18
N ASP A 92 -11.92 -35.08 14.29
CA ASP A 92 -10.69 -35.80 14.54
C ASP A 92 -10.95 -37.30 14.48
N SER A 93 -10.54 -37.94 13.37
CA SER A 93 -10.65 -39.39 13.21
C SER A 93 -9.77 -40.16 14.19
N SER A 94 -8.78 -39.54 14.83
CA SER A 94 -7.92 -40.20 15.83
C SER A 94 -8.57 -40.30 17.22
N LYS A 95 -9.58 -39.46 17.50
CA LYS A 95 -10.29 -39.40 18.78
C LYS A 95 -11.78 -39.66 18.59
N ASN A 96 -12.15 -40.89 18.25
CA ASN A 96 -13.56 -41.34 18.12
C ASN A 96 -14.46 -40.39 17.30
N ALA A 97 -13.93 -39.77 16.23
CA ALA A 97 -14.65 -38.79 15.41
C ALA A 97 -15.24 -37.59 16.18
N THR A 98 -14.61 -37.20 17.29
CA THR A 98 -14.99 -36.00 18.04
C THR A 98 -14.70 -34.73 17.23
N THR A 99 -15.57 -33.73 17.37
CA THR A 99 -15.37 -32.45 16.70
C THR A 99 -14.22 -31.68 17.34
N VAL A 100 -13.34 -31.11 16.51
CA VAL A 100 -12.22 -30.30 16.99
C VAL A 100 -12.77 -29.04 17.67
N PRO A 101 -12.20 -28.61 18.82
CA PRO A 101 -12.63 -27.40 19.50
C PRO A 101 -12.55 -26.17 18.60
N ARG A 102 -13.56 -25.30 18.69
CA ARG A 102 -13.65 -24.06 17.91
C ARG A 102 -12.37 -23.20 17.97
N GLY A 103 -11.77 -23.04 19.14
CA GLY A 103 -10.58 -22.21 19.31
C GLY A 103 -9.37 -22.67 18.51
N GLU A 104 -9.18 -23.99 18.38
CA GLU A 104 -8.07 -24.55 17.59
C GLU A 104 -8.29 -24.35 16.09
N VAL A 105 -9.51 -24.61 15.60
CA VAL A 105 -9.86 -24.40 14.19
C VAL A 105 -9.76 -22.92 13.83
N GLU A 106 -10.26 -22.03 14.69
CA GLU A 106 -10.16 -20.59 14.49
C GLU A 106 -8.70 -20.13 14.41
N ALA A 107 -7.84 -20.58 15.32
CA ALA A 107 -6.43 -20.23 15.31
C ALA A 107 -5.69 -20.79 14.08
N ALA A 108 -6.01 -22.02 13.67
CA ALA A 108 -5.43 -22.65 12.48
C ALA A 108 -5.79 -21.91 11.18
N ILE A 109 -7.07 -21.58 11.02
CA ILE A 109 -7.56 -20.82 9.87
C ILE A 109 -6.98 -19.40 9.90
N ARG A 110 -6.93 -18.75 11.05
CA ARG A 110 -6.34 -17.39 11.18
C ARG A 110 -4.87 -17.38 10.77
N MET A 111 -4.09 -18.39 11.17
CA MET A 111 -2.66 -18.49 10.82
C MET A 111 -2.43 -18.69 9.32
N THR A 112 -3.34 -19.39 8.64
CA THR A 112 -3.19 -19.76 7.22
C THR A 112 -4.12 -18.98 6.29
N ARG A 113 -4.82 -17.97 6.80
CA ARG A 113 -5.89 -17.23 6.11
C ARG A 113 -5.43 -16.64 4.78
N ASN A 114 -4.27 -15.97 4.77
CA ASN A 114 -3.67 -15.42 3.56
C ASN A 114 -3.45 -16.47 2.47
N ARG A 115 -2.98 -17.67 2.84
CA ARG A 115 -2.73 -18.75 1.89
C ARG A 115 -4.03 -19.36 1.35
N ILE A 116 -5.04 -19.50 2.20
CA ILE A 116 -6.38 -19.97 1.80
C ILE A 116 -6.99 -18.98 0.81
N ASN A 117 -7.01 -17.69 1.16
CA ASN A 117 -7.51 -16.62 0.30
C ASN A 117 -6.84 -16.62 -1.08
N ASN A 118 -5.50 -16.68 -1.09
CA ASN A 118 -4.72 -16.69 -2.34
C ASN A 118 -4.99 -17.93 -3.20
N ALA A 119 -5.24 -19.10 -2.59
CA ALA A 119 -5.57 -20.31 -3.35
C ALA A 119 -6.88 -20.18 -4.14
N PHE A 120 -7.83 -19.38 -3.65
CA PHE A 120 -9.11 -19.12 -4.31
C PHE A 120 -9.15 -17.80 -5.08
N LEU A 121 -8.04 -17.05 -5.12
CA LEU A 121 -7.98 -15.69 -5.66
C LEU A 121 -8.97 -14.72 -4.99
N LEU A 122 -9.21 -14.93 -3.69
CA LEU A 122 -10.10 -14.13 -2.87
C LEU A 122 -9.33 -13.32 -1.82
N ASN A 123 -10.01 -12.38 -1.18
CA ASN A 123 -9.49 -11.54 -0.10
C ASN A 123 -10.36 -11.71 1.15
N ASP A 124 -9.91 -11.21 2.32
CA ASP A 124 -10.69 -11.33 3.57
C ASP A 124 -12.09 -10.70 3.50
N ARG A 125 -12.29 -9.74 2.58
CA ARG A 125 -13.60 -9.12 2.34
C ARG A 125 -14.54 -10.01 1.53
N THR A 126 -14.01 -10.77 0.57
CA THR A 126 -14.77 -11.59 -0.37
C THR A 126 -14.90 -13.05 0.11
N MET A 127 -14.00 -13.51 0.98
CA MET A 127 -14.08 -14.78 1.69
C MET A 127 -14.18 -14.54 3.20
N GLN A 128 -15.41 -14.51 3.69
CA GLN A 128 -15.72 -14.20 5.09
C GLN A 128 -15.98 -15.46 5.90
N PHE A 129 -15.35 -15.53 7.06
CA PHE A 129 -15.60 -16.55 8.07
C PHE A 129 -16.27 -15.82 9.24
N LEU A 130 -17.58 -15.97 9.41
CA LEU A 130 -18.40 -15.09 10.28
C LEU A 130 -17.98 -15.05 11.76
N LYS A 131 -17.21 -16.06 12.18
CA LYS A 131 -16.79 -16.28 13.57
C LYS A 131 -15.28 -16.16 13.77
N ILE A 132 -14.53 -15.78 12.73
CA ILE A 132 -13.06 -15.68 12.72
C ILE A 132 -12.70 -14.27 12.23
N SER A 133 -12.05 -13.48 13.10
CA SER A 133 -11.65 -12.11 12.78
C SER A 133 -10.76 -12.03 11.53
N SER A 134 -10.98 -11.00 10.73
CA SER A 134 -10.18 -10.69 9.52
C SER A 134 -8.69 -10.52 9.88
N THR A 135 -7.81 -10.98 8.99
CA THR A 135 -6.35 -10.84 9.15
C THR A 135 -5.79 -9.61 8.45
N LEU A 136 -6.56 -8.98 7.54
CA LEU A 136 -6.19 -7.70 6.96
C LEU A 136 -6.13 -6.63 8.05
N SER A 137 -4.93 -6.08 8.28
CA SER A 137 -4.77 -4.77 8.88
C SER A 137 -5.65 -3.76 8.13
N PRO A 138 -6.26 -2.78 8.82
CA PRO A 138 -7.01 -1.73 8.15
C PRO A 138 -6.16 -1.12 7.04
N PRO A 139 -6.76 -0.73 5.89
CA PRO A 139 -6.03 -0.10 4.80
C PRO A 139 -5.13 0.99 5.37
N THR A 140 -3.83 0.93 5.07
CA THR A 140 -2.87 1.92 5.56
C THR A 140 -3.30 3.27 5.01
N GLU A 141 -3.93 4.08 5.85
CA GLU A 141 -4.22 5.46 5.50
C GLU A 141 -2.88 6.16 5.26
N PRO A 142 -2.75 6.93 4.18
CA PRO A 142 -1.52 7.66 3.92
C PRO A 142 -1.22 8.56 5.14
N SER A 143 0.03 8.50 5.63
CA SER A 143 0.46 9.25 6.83
C SER A 143 0.26 10.77 6.71
N VAL A 144 0.01 11.27 5.51
CA VAL A 144 -0.36 12.67 5.24
C VAL A 144 -1.59 12.72 4.32
N PRO A 145 -2.57 13.60 4.60
CA PRO A 145 -3.68 13.83 3.69
C PRO A 145 -3.19 14.34 2.34
N ILE A 146 -3.70 13.73 1.25
CA ILE A 146 -3.31 14.05 -0.14
C ILE A 146 -3.50 15.54 -0.46
N TRP A 147 -4.57 16.15 0.05
CA TRP A 147 -4.85 17.57 -0.16
C TRP A 147 -3.76 18.50 0.42
N LEU A 148 -3.10 18.08 1.50
CA LEU A 148 -2.01 18.85 2.12
C LEU A 148 -0.77 18.91 1.22
N VAL A 149 -0.48 17.81 0.52
CA VAL A 149 0.59 17.74 -0.49
C VAL A 149 0.27 18.65 -1.68
N VAL A 150 -0.97 18.61 -2.18
CA VAL A 150 -1.42 19.47 -3.28
C VAL A 150 -1.35 20.95 -2.89
N PHE A 151 -1.82 21.29 -1.69
CA PHE A 151 -1.76 22.65 -1.15
C PHE A 151 -0.32 23.17 -1.06
N GLY A 152 0.61 22.35 -0.54
CA GLY A 152 2.02 22.72 -0.42
C GLY A 152 2.67 23.05 -1.77
N VAL A 153 2.42 22.24 -2.80
CA VAL A 153 2.96 22.48 -4.15
C VAL A 153 2.40 23.77 -4.75
N VAL A 154 1.08 23.96 -4.68
CA VAL A 154 0.43 25.17 -5.23
C VAL A 154 0.90 26.43 -4.51
N PHE A 155 1.02 26.38 -3.18
CA PHE A 155 1.51 27.51 -2.39
C PHE A 155 2.96 27.87 -2.75
N CYS A 156 3.85 26.88 -2.91
CA CYS A 156 5.22 27.11 -3.35
C CYS A 156 5.30 27.77 -4.73
N LEU A 157 4.48 27.34 -5.70
CA LEU A 157 4.45 27.94 -7.04
C LEU A 157 3.95 29.38 -7.01
N ILE A 158 2.93 29.67 -6.20
CA ILE A 158 2.40 31.03 -6.03
C ILE A 158 3.47 31.95 -5.42
N VAL A 159 4.13 31.50 -4.34
CA VAL A 159 5.18 32.27 -3.68
C VAL A 159 6.36 32.52 -4.61
N ALA A 160 6.82 31.49 -5.35
CA ALA A 160 7.88 31.63 -6.34
C ALA A 160 7.48 32.62 -7.46
N GLY A 161 6.24 32.56 -7.93
CA GLY A 161 5.70 33.50 -8.91
C GLY A 161 5.69 34.95 -8.40
N ILE A 162 5.27 35.18 -7.16
CA ILE A 162 5.27 36.52 -6.53
C ILE A 162 6.69 37.05 -6.40
N ILE A 163 7.63 36.23 -5.90
CA ILE A 163 9.04 36.63 -5.76
C ILE A 163 9.64 36.98 -7.13
N PHE A 164 9.38 36.17 -8.15
CA PHE A 164 9.84 36.44 -9.51
C PHE A 164 9.30 37.77 -10.02
N LEU A 165 8.00 38.06 -9.85
CA LEU A 165 7.40 39.34 -10.25
C LEU A 165 8.02 40.54 -9.52
N ILE A 166 8.29 40.42 -8.22
CA ILE A 166 8.93 41.50 -7.44
C ILE A 166 10.36 41.75 -7.96
N VAL A 167 11.16 40.69 -8.13
CA VAL A 167 12.54 40.81 -8.61
C VAL A 167 12.58 41.38 -10.03
N SER A 168 11.73 40.90 -10.93
CA SER A 168 11.60 41.42 -12.28
C SER A 168 11.18 42.89 -12.28
N GLY A 169 10.22 43.29 -11.44
CA GLY A 169 9.79 44.68 -11.33
C GLY A 169 10.91 45.61 -10.84
N ILE A 170 11.72 45.18 -9.87
CA ILE A 170 12.87 45.94 -9.37
C ILE A 170 13.98 46.01 -10.43
N GLN A 171 14.31 44.88 -11.08
CA GLN A 171 15.32 44.86 -12.15
C GLN A 171 14.91 45.74 -13.32
N GLN A 172 13.64 45.70 -13.72
CA GLN A 172 13.11 46.53 -14.80
C GLN A 172 13.18 48.02 -14.41
N ARG A 173 12.77 48.41 -13.20
CA ARG A 173 12.99 49.80 -12.74
C ARG A 173 14.47 50.20 -12.71
N LYS A 174 15.37 49.32 -12.28
CA LYS A 174 16.81 49.57 -12.28
C LYS A 174 17.39 49.68 -13.69
N LYS A 175 16.86 48.94 -14.66
CA LYS A 175 17.24 48.98 -16.07
C LYS A 175 16.68 50.23 -16.76
N ASN A 176 15.47 50.66 -16.40
CA ASN A 176 14.83 51.87 -16.93
C ASN A 176 15.41 53.16 -16.31
N ASN A 177 15.90 53.13 -15.07
CA ASN A 177 16.67 54.23 -14.48
C ASN A 177 18.12 54.33 -15.02
N LYS A 178 18.49 53.41 -15.91
CA LYS A 178 19.73 53.41 -16.69
C LYS A 178 19.36 53.39 -18.18
N GLU A 179 18.65 54.40 -18.67
CA GLU A 179 18.54 54.56 -20.12
C GLU A 179 19.88 55.08 -20.71
N PRO A 180 20.19 54.68 -21.95
CA PRO A 180 21.52 54.67 -22.53
C PRO A 180 21.94 56.06 -23.05
N ALA A 181 23.19 56.42 -22.82
CA ALA A 181 23.86 57.34 -23.72
C ALA A 181 24.20 56.55 -25.00
N GLU A 182 23.37 56.72 -26.04
CA GLU A 182 23.63 56.46 -27.48
C GLU A 182 23.99 54.98 -27.83
N THR A 183 23.52 54.33 -28.90
CA THR A 183 23.12 54.78 -30.23
C THR A 183 22.30 53.68 -30.91
N GLU A 184 21.67 54.09 -32.00
CA GLU A 184 20.81 53.38 -32.93
C GLU A 184 21.40 52.09 -33.53
N ASN A 185 20.48 51.15 -33.84
CA ASN A 185 20.44 50.18 -34.95
C ASN A 185 21.75 49.68 -35.60
N LEU A 186 21.95 48.36 -35.50
CA LEU A 186 22.56 47.36 -36.44
C LEU A 186 23.24 46.31 -35.53
N GLU A 187 22.89 45.03 -35.49
CA GLU A 187 22.91 43.99 -36.52
C GLU A 187 22.20 42.77 -35.91
N GLU A 188 21.17 42.25 -36.54
CA GLU A 188 21.28 41.07 -37.40
C GLU A 188 22.17 39.95 -36.83
N LYS A 189 21.50 39.03 -36.14
CA LYS A 189 21.71 37.57 -36.18
C LYS A 189 22.75 37.10 -37.24
N CYS A 190 24.00 36.96 -36.83
CA CYS A 190 24.98 36.02 -37.39
C CYS A 190 25.51 35.19 -36.20
N GLU A 191 24.83 34.10 -35.86
CA GLU A 191 25.25 32.74 -36.23
C GLU A 191 26.73 32.43 -35.96
N ALA A 192 26.93 31.65 -34.89
CA ALA A 192 27.94 30.62 -34.71
C ALA A 192 29.27 30.75 -35.47
N THR A 193 30.35 31.02 -34.73
CA THR A 193 31.56 30.17 -34.77
C THR A 193 32.39 30.36 -33.51
N VAL A 194 32.41 29.30 -32.70
CA VAL A 194 33.46 29.03 -31.73
C VAL A 194 34.67 28.55 -32.53
N THR A 195 35.78 29.29 -32.50
CA THR A 195 37.10 28.74 -32.80
C THR A 195 38.12 29.28 -31.81
N ILE A 196 38.57 28.33 -30.99
CA ILE A 196 39.70 28.35 -30.08
C ILE A 196 40.99 28.50 -30.89
N GLU A 197 41.88 29.43 -30.54
CA GLU A 197 43.29 29.35 -30.90
C GLU A 197 44.18 30.21 -29.98
N ASN A 198 45.30 29.63 -29.57
CA ASN A 198 46.24 30.03 -28.53
C ASN A 198 47.24 31.12 -28.96
N GLY A 199 47.71 31.96 -28.00
CA GLY A 199 48.90 32.79 -28.20
C GLY A 199 49.30 33.60 -26.95
N MET A 200 50.57 33.52 -26.56
CA MET A 200 51.19 33.90 -25.27
C MET A 200 51.54 35.42 -25.11
N PRO A 201 52.06 35.87 -23.93
CA PRO A 201 51.71 37.13 -23.26
C PRO A 201 52.73 38.26 -23.47
N CYS A 202 52.38 39.47 -23.02
CA CYS A 202 53.35 40.55 -22.77
C CYS A 202 53.16 41.16 -21.38
N ASP A 203 54.17 40.92 -20.53
CA ASP A 203 54.76 41.76 -19.47
C ASP A 203 54.74 43.28 -19.77
N MET A 204 54.89 44.26 -18.86
CA MET A 204 55.39 44.35 -17.48
C MET A 204 55.07 45.76 -16.92
N LEU A 205 54.81 45.85 -15.61
CA LEU A 205 55.23 46.89 -14.63
C LEU A 205 54.94 48.41 -14.78
N ASN A 206 54.21 48.96 -13.80
CA ASN A 206 54.67 50.02 -12.83
C ASN A 206 53.51 50.33 -11.84
N LEU A 207 53.53 49.99 -10.54
CA LEU A 207 54.35 50.45 -9.39
C LEU A 207 54.04 51.90 -8.91
N LYS A 208 53.07 52.05 -7.99
CA LYS A 208 53.07 53.00 -6.84
C LYS A 208 51.84 52.73 -5.95
N THR A 209 51.95 52.18 -4.73
CA THR A 209 52.35 52.84 -3.47
C THR A 209 51.52 54.11 -3.22
N GLY A 210 50.80 54.30 -2.11
CA GLY A 210 50.69 53.58 -0.86
C GLY A 210 49.66 54.30 0.03
N GLN A 211 49.25 53.58 1.06
CA GLN A 211 48.33 53.96 2.11
C GLN A 211 48.93 55.06 3.02
N ILE A 212 48.22 56.16 3.27
CA ILE A 212 48.38 56.98 4.48
C ILE A 212 47.03 57.55 4.94
N ASN A 213 46.68 57.28 6.20
CA ASN A 213 45.70 58.04 6.99
C ASN A 213 46.42 59.27 7.57
N GLY A 214 45.81 60.44 7.44
CA GLY A 214 46.24 61.67 8.11
C GLY A 214 45.03 62.36 8.72
N GLY A 215 44.93 62.29 10.05
CA GLY A 215 44.02 63.11 10.85
C GLY A 215 44.65 64.45 11.26
N TYR A 216 43.81 65.25 11.94
CA TYR A 216 44.01 66.61 12.50
C TYR A 216 43.83 67.74 11.49
N ALA A 217 43.21 68.89 11.77
CA ALA A 217 42.48 69.50 12.90
C ALA A 217 41.72 70.72 12.27
N ALA A 218 40.91 71.58 12.89
CA ALA A 218 40.76 72.03 14.27
C ALA A 218 39.48 72.92 14.36
N ASP A 219 38.98 73.07 15.58
CA ASP A 219 38.38 74.29 16.16
C ASP A 219 36.93 74.66 15.70
N ASP A 220 35.96 75.03 16.54
CA ASP A 220 36.05 75.61 17.88
C ASP A 220 34.66 75.65 18.58
N GLU A 221 34.68 75.61 19.92
CA GLU A 221 33.86 76.42 20.84
C GLU A 221 32.35 76.13 21.05
N ARG A 222 32.05 75.58 22.25
CA ARG A 222 31.37 76.28 23.36
C ARG A 222 30.16 75.57 24.00
N PHE A 223 30.38 75.24 25.27
CA PHE A 223 29.47 74.74 26.28
C PHE A 223 28.27 75.65 26.55
N THR A 224 27.12 75.04 26.90
CA THR A 224 26.26 75.47 28.01
C THR A 224 25.53 74.27 28.62
N PRO A 225 25.51 74.13 29.96
CA PRO A 225 24.73 73.12 30.67
C PRO A 225 23.40 73.69 31.18
N LEU A 226 22.37 72.83 31.30
CA LEU A 226 21.41 72.71 32.41
C LEU A 226 20.49 71.50 32.14
#